data_AF-A0A2H9QE28-F1
#
_entry.id   AF-A0A2H9QE28-F1
#
_cell.length_a   1.000
_cell.length_b   1.000
_cell.length_c   1.000
_cell.angle_alpha   90.00
_cell.angle_beta   90.00
_cell.angle_gamma   90.00
#
_symmetry.space_group_name_H-M   'P 1'
#
loop_
_entity.id
_entity.type
_entity.pdbx_description
1 polymer ?
#
loop_
_entity_poly.entity_id
_entity_poly.type
_entity_poly.pdbx_seq_one_letter_code
_entity_poly.pdbx_strand_id
1 'polypeptide(L)' 'KAMLKNAKKTMKVMHPLPRVNEISTDVDKTPHAIYFEQSASGIPVREALLDILSKVKK' A
#
# COMPACT_ATOMS: atom_id res chain seq x y z
N LYS A 1 -11.65 -8.35 13.21
CA LYS A 1 -12.00 -6.94 13.57
C LYS A 1 -11.46 -6.48 14.93
N ALA A 2 -11.42 -7.31 15.98
CA ALA A 2 -11.00 -6.89 17.33
C ALA A 2 -9.56 -6.34 17.40
N MET A 3 -8.64 -6.86 16.59
CA MET A 3 -7.23 -6.45 16.57
C MET A 3 -7.01 -4.96 16.32
N LEU A 4 -7.83 -4.34 15.45
CA LEU A 4 -7.67 -2.93 15.06
C LEU A 4 -8.61 -1.98 15.80
N LYS A 5 -9.34 -2.45 16.82
CA LYS A 5 -10.37 -1.65 17.50
C LYS A 5 -9.81 -0.37 18.15
N ASN A 6 -8.58 -0.44 18.67
CA ASN A 6 -7.91 0.67 19.35
C ASN A 6 -6.88 1.39 18.46
N ALA A 7 -6.80 1.02 17.18
CA ALA A 7 -5.91 1.69 16.23
C ALA A 7 -6.36 3.13 16.02
N LYS A 8 -5.40 4.03 15.76
CA LYS A 8 -5.72 5.41 15.37
C LYS A 8 -6.59 5.39 14.12
N LYS A 9 -7.61 6.24 14.06
CA LYS A 9 -8.51 6.36 12.89
C LYS A 9 -7.73 6.63 11.59
N THR A 10 -6.60 7.33 11.68
CA THR A 10 -5.71 7.66 10.56
C THR A 10 -4.66 6.60 10.25
N MET A 11 -4.53 5.56 11.08
CA MET A 11 -3.55 4.49 10.87
C MET A 11 -3.88 3.72 9.59
N LYS A 12 -2.86 3.46 8.77
CA LYS A 12 -2.97 2.69 7.52
C LYS A 12 -2.05 1.46 7.58
N VAL A 13 -2.54 0.33 7.08
CA VAL A 13 -1.84 -0.95 7.00
C VAL A 13 -1.36 -1.13 5.57
N MET A 14 -0.03 -1.23 5.43
CA MET A 14 0.68 -1.43 4.17
C MET A 14 1.28 -2.84 4.12
N HIS A 15 1.44 -3.38 2.92
CA HIS A 15 2.03 -4.69 2.66
C HIS A 15 2.51 -4.76 1.20
N PRO A 16 3.74 -5.22 0.92
CA PRO A 16 4.28 -5.23 -0.45
C PRO A 16 3.61 -6.25 -1.38
N LEU A 17 2.90 -7.24 -0.82
CA LEU A 17 2.29 -8.38 -1.51
C LEU A 17 3.34 -9.29 -2.22
N PRO A 18 3.02 -10.55 -2.57
CA PRO A 18 1.80 -11.28 -2.17
C PRO A 18 1.76 -11.48 -0.66
N ARG A 19 0.55 -11.53 -0.09
CA ARG A 19 0.38 -11.95 1.31
C ARG A 19 0.01 -13.43 1.37
N VAL A 20 0.41 -14.12 2.43
CA VAL A 20 0.09 -15.53 2.66
C VAL A 20 -0.85 -15.71 3.84
N ASN A 21 -0.36 -15.53 5.06
CA ASN A 21 -1.11 -15.71 6.31
C ASN A 21 -0.81 -14.64 7.36
N GLU A 22 0.12 -13.73 7.06
CA GLU A 22 0.54 -12.62 7.89
C GLU A 22 -0.55 -11.55 8.06
N ILE A 23 -1.49 -11.45 7.12
CA ILE A 23 -2.64 -10.54 7.21
C ILE A 23 -3.90 -11.34 6.86
N SER A 24 -4.79 -11.48 7.85
CA SER A 24 -6.10 -12.10 7.66
C SER A 24 -6.97 -11.27 6.71
N THR A 25 -7.80 -11.95 5.91
CA THR A 25 -8.73 -11.36 4.94
C THR A 25 -9.83 -10.52 5.59
N ASP A 26 -10.05 -10.65 6.90
CA ASP A 26 -10.97 -9.80 7.65
C ASP A 26 -10.47 -8.34 7.77
N VAL A 27 -9.16 -8.12 7.60
CA VAL A 27 -8.53 -6.79 7.63
C VAL A 27 -8.89 -5.98 6.39
N ASP A 28 -9.14 -6.62 5.24
CA ASP A 28 -9.49 -5.99 3.96
C ASP A 28 -10.72 -5.10 4.07
N LYS A 29 -11.67 -5.51 4.92
CA LYS A 29 -12.93 -4.80 5.13
C LYS A 29 -12.79 -3.61 6.10
N THR A 30 -11.58 -3.34 6.58
CA THR A 30 -11.32 -2.24 7.53
C THR A 30 -10.84 -1.00 6.77
N PRO A 31 -11.16 0.22 7.25
CA PRO A 31 -10.67 1.46 6.63
C PRO A 31 -9.15 1.67 6.77
N HIS A 32 -8.48 0.76 7.47
CA HIS A 32 -7.04 0.77 7.68
C HIS A 32 -6.30 0.05 6.55
N ALA A 33 -6.89 -0.92 5.86
CA ALA A 33 -6.23 -1.64 4.79
C ALA A 33 -6.02 -0.73 3.57
N ILE A 34 -4.76 -0.55 3.14
CA ILE A 34 -4.41 0.23 1.94
C ILE A 34 -3.41 -0.48 1.02
N TYR A 35 -3.08 -1.75 1.28
CA TYR A 35 -2.03 -2.46 0.55
C TYR A 35 -2.37 -2.67 -0.93
N PHE A 36 -3.65 -2.70 -1.31
CA PHE A 36 -4.04 -2.73 -2.73
C PHE A 36 -3.79 -1.38 -3.42
N GLU A 37 -4.20 -0.28 -2.79
CA GLU A 37 -3.94 1.07 -3.25
C GLU A 37 -2.45 1.36 -3.31
N GLN A 38 -1.68 0.86 -2.34
CA GLN A 38 -0.22 0.93 -2.32
C GLN A 38 0.39 0.22 -3.54
N SER A 39 -0.02 -1.02 -3.83
CA SER A 39 0.48 -1.76 -5.00
C SER A 39 0.11 -1.06 -6.31
N ALA A 40 -1.12 -0.54 -6.42
CA ALA A 40 -1.57 0.24 -7.58
C ALA A 40 -0.75 1.54 -7.74
N SER A 41 -0.43 2.22 -6.64
CA SER A 41 0.41 3.43 -6.64
C SER A 41 1.82 3.17 -7.16
N GLY A 42 2.27 1.91 -7.22
CA GLY A 42 3.54 1.55 -7.84
C GLY A 42 3.62 1.85 -9.34
N ILE A 43 2.51 1.94 -10.07
CA ILE A 43 2.51 2.32 -11.50
C ILE A 43 2.90 3.81 -11.65
N PRO A 44 2.14 4.78 -11.11
CA PRO A 44 2.47 6.20 -11.29
C PRO A 44 3.82 6.58 -10.68
N VAL A 45 4.23 5.93 -9.58
CA VAL A 45 5.56 6.16 -9.00
C VAL A 45 6.67 5.73 -9.95
N ARG A 46 6.53 4.56 -10.62
CA ARG A 46 7.52 4.10 -11.60
C ARG A 46 7.51 4.96 -12.86
N GLU A 47 6.34 5.36 -13.34
CA GLU A 47 6.22 6.29 -14.48
C GLU A 47 6.94 7.61 -14.19
N ALA A 48 6.69 8.21 -13.02
CA ALA A 48 7.37 9.43 -12.60
C ALA A 48 8.89 9.24 -12.48
N LEU A 49 9.33 8.12 -11.92
CA LEU A 49 10.76 7.82 -11.80
C LEU A 49 11.43 7.65 -13.17
N LEU A 50 10.80 6.93 -14.10
CA LEU A 50 11.29 6.77 -15.47
C LEU A 50 11.34 8.10 -16.22
N ASP A 51 10.32 8.95 -16.06
CA ASP A 51 10.29 10.29 -16.63
C ASP A 51 11.47 11.14 -16.12
N ILE A 52 11.70 11.15 -14.80
CA ILE A 52 12.84 11.84 -14.17
C ILE A 52 14.15 11.34 -14.76
N LEU A 53 14.38 10.02 -14.78
CA LEU A 53 15.61 9.42 -15.29
C LEU A 53 15.83 9.70 -16.79
N SER A 54 14.76 9.70 -17.59
CA SER A 54 14.84 9.99 -19.03
C SER A 54 15.22 11.45 -19.33
N LYS A 55 14.89 12.38 -18.42
CA LYS A 55 15.15 13.81 -18.54
C LYS A 55 16.52 14.23 -17.99
N VAL A 56 17.25 13.34 -17.33
CA VAL A 56 18.66 13.56 -16.99
C VAL A 56 19.46 13.51 -18.29
N LYS A 57 19.65 14.68 -18.93
CA LYS A 57 20.61 14.83 -20.02
C LYS A 57 21.99 14.38 -19.53
N LYS A 58 22.69 13.61 -20.36
CA LYS A 58 24.13 13.37 -20.22
C LYS A 58 24.90 14.68 -20.11
#